data_AF-A0A8C5D2F9-F1
#
_entry.id   AF-A0A8C5D2F9-F1
#
_cell.length_a   1.000
_cell.length_b   1.000
_cell.length_c   1.000
_cell.angle_alpha   90.00
_cell.angle_beta   90.00
_cell.angle_gamma   90.00
#
_symmetry.space_group_name_H-M   'P 1'
#
loop_
_entity.id
_entity.type
_entity.pdbx_description
1 polymer ?
#
loop_
_entity_poly.entity_id
_entity_poly.type
_entity_poly.pdbx_seq_one_letter_code
_entity_poly.pdbx_strand_id
1 'polypeptide(L)'
;HGCLRQLEGLLRVLKYPGQVDYSGLSKGDPSAFLPIVSFTLTSFSSPLAEHLVTAGFELSGKTDLRFTDTVYKVLRDIFHYKPVLTKQQFLQWGFSQRKLSLVCDIINLVLKKHNQLKKPKVRRSATRKEGRGEVPPNEAVSLL
;
A
#
# COMPACT_ATOMS: atom_id res chain seq x y z
N HIS A 1 12.34 18.55 3.94
CA HIS A 1 13.40 17.65 3.43
C HIS A 1 13.33 16.22 3.99
N GLY A 2 12.12 15.63 4.17
CA GLY A 2 11.96 14.32 4.83
C GLY A 2 11.76 13.14 3.87
N CYS A 3 11.02 13.33 2.78
CA CYS A 3 10.55 12.23 1.93
C CYS A 3 11.66 11.46 1.21
N LEU A 4 12.77 12.11 0.84
CA LEU A 4 13.90 11.42 0.18
C LEU A 4 14.62 10.46 1.14
N ARG A 5 14.96 10.91 2.35
CA ARG A 5 15.58 10.04 3.37
C ARG A 5 14.66 8.89 3.76
N GLN A 6 13.35 9.16 3.83
CA GLN A 6 12.36 8.12 4.05
C GLN A 6 12.36 7.09 2.92
N LEU A 7 12.40 7.54 1.66
CA LEU A 7 12.49 6.65 0.51
C LEU A 7 13.76 5.78 0.58
N GLU A 8 14.92 6.35 0.87
CA GLU A 8 16.18 5.60 1.03
C GLU A 8 16.10 4.52 2.12
N GLY A 9 15.47 4.83 3.25
CA GLY A 9 15.18 3.86 4.30
C GLY A 9 14.29 2.72 3.81
N LEU A 10 13.21 3.05 3.11
CA LEU A 10 12.26 2.08 2.56
C LEU A 10 12.91 1.19 1.48
N LEU A 11 13.72 1.76 0.59
CA LEU A 11 14.42 0.99 -0.45
C LEU A 11 15.40 -0.02 0.14
N ARG A 12 16.06 0.29 1.27
CA ARG A 12 16.87 -0.67 2.02
C ARG A 12 16.03 -1.81 2.59
N VAL A 13 14.85 -1.52 3.13
CA VAL A 13 13.92 -2.55 3.63
C VAL A 13 13.45 -3.46 2.48
N LEU A 14 13.16 -2.88 1.31
CA LEU A 14 12.78 -3.64 0.12
C LEU A 14 13.93 -4.43 -0.51
N LYS A 15 15.19 -4.14 -0.13
CA LYS A 15 16.40 -4.61 -0.82
C LYS A 15 16.35 -4.31 -2.32
N TYR A 16 15.97 -3.07 -2.66
CA TYR A 16 15.85 -2.65 -4.05
C TYR A 16 17.19 -2.85 -4.80
N PRO A 17 17.25 -3.67 -5.86
CA PRO A 17 18.50 -4.02 -6.52
C PRO A 17 18.94 -2.99 -7.58
N GLY A 18 18.02 -2.10 -8.00
CA GLY A 18 18.28 -1.11 -9.04
C GLY A 18 19.08 0.10 -8.53
N GLN A 19 19.77 0.77 -9.45
CA GLN A 19 20.36 2.07 -9.16
C GLN A 19 19.26 3.14 -9.06
N VAL A 20 19.40 4.03 -8.09
CA VAL A 20 18.43 5.11 -7.85
C VAL A 20 18.94 6.38 -8.52
N ASP A 21 18.17 6.91 -9.47
CA ASP A 21 18.48 8.20 -10.10
C ASP A 21 18.02 9.37 -9.21
N TYR A 22 18.88 9.75 -8.25
CA TYR A 22 18.60 10.88 -7.35
C TYR A 22 18.44 12.22 -8.08
N SER A 23 19.10 12.40 -9.23
CA SER A 23 18.97 13.61 -10.04
C SER A 23 17.58 13.68 -10.65
N GLY A 24 17.11 12.62 -11.30
CA GLY A 24 15.75 12.49 -11.81
C GLY A 24 14.69 12.60 -10.71
N LEU A 25 14.88 11.95 -9.57
CA LEU A 25 13.97 12.08 -8.42
C LEU A 25 13.83 13.53 -7.95
N SER A 26 14.94 14.27 -7.87
CA SER A 26 14.93 15.68 -7.43
C SER A 26 14.14 16.58 -8.39
N LYS A 27 14.25 16.32 -9.70
CA LYS A 27 13.53 17.03 -10.78
C LYS A 27 12.09 16.56 -10.95
N GLY A 28 11.73 15.42 -10.35
CA GLY A 28 10.42 14.81 -10.54
C GLY A 28 10.29 14.14 -11.90
N ASP A 29 11.37 13.65 -12.48
CA ASP A 29 11.36 12.87 -13.72
C ASP A 29 10.66 11.52 -13.46
N PRO A 30 9.54 11.20 -14.13
CA PRO A 30 8.83 9.93 -13.97
C PRO A 30 9.73 8.69 -14.15
N SER A 31 10.72 8.74 -15.04
CA SER A 31 11.60 7.61 -15.33
C SER A 31 12.43 7.17 -14.12
N ALA A 32 12.67 8.07 -13.16
CA ALA A 32 13.34 7.76 -11.91
C ALA A 32 12.43 7.07 -10.87
N PHE A 33 11.09 7.24 -10.95
CA PHE A 33 10.14 6.66 -9.99
C PHE A 33 9.55 5.33 -10.47
N LEU A 34 9.31 5.20 -11.78
CA LEU A 34 8.64 4.03 -12.37
C LEU A 34 9.34 2.70 -12.05
N PRO A 35 10.69 2.58 -12.14
CA PRO A 35 11.38 1.34 -11.79
C PRO A 35 11.21 0.93 -10.32
N ILE A 36 11.15 1.91 -9.42
CA ILE A 36 10.93 1.68 -7.99
C ILE A 36 9.53 1.12 -7.75
N VAL A 37 8.51 1.77 -8.34
CA VAL A 37 7.11 1.34 -8.22
C VAL A 37 6.91 -0.05 -8.84
N SER A 38 7.49 -0.29 -10.01
CA SER A 38 7.42 -1.57 -10.72
C SER A 38 7.99 -2.70 -9.87
N PHE A 39 9.22 -2.56 -9.37
CA PHE A 39 9.83 -3.55 -8.50
C PHE A 39 9.00 -3.81 -7.24
N THR A 40 8.51 -2.73 -6.61
CA THR A 40 7.74 -2.80 -5.36
C THR A 40 6.47 -3.64 -5.53
N LEU A 41 5.76 -3.51 -6.66
CA LEU A 41 4.51 -4.23 -6.90
C LEU A 41 4.68 -5.62 -7.52
N THR A 42 5.79 -5.87 -8.23
CA THR A 42 5.95 -7.10 -9.03
C THR A 42 7.03 -8.05 -8.53
N SER A 43 8.11 -7.55 -7.93
CA SER A 43 9.30 -8.37 -7.61
C SER A 43 9.60 -8.46 -6.13
N PHE A 44 9.26 -7.44 -5.34
CA PHE A 44 9.56 -7.42 -3.90
C PHE A 44 8.92 -8.59 -3.13
N SER A 45 7.70 -8.99 -3.51
CA SER A 45 6.91 -9.97 -2.75
C SER A 45 6.10 -10.86 -3.70
N SER A 46 6.52 -12.11 -3.91
CA SER A 46 5.77 -13.06 -4.76
C SER A 46 4.31 -13.25 -4.32
N PRO A 47 3.97 -13.41 -3.02
CA PRO A 47 2.57 -13.54 -2.61
C PRO A 47 1.70 -12.31 -2.94
N LEU A 48 2.31 -11.13 -2.99
CA LEU A 48 1.61 -9.91 -3.39
C LEU A 48 1.42 -9.89 -4.90
N ALA A 49 2.48 -10.17 -5.67
CA ALA A 49 2.43 -10.20 -7.12
C ALA A 49 1.37 -11.21 -7.61
N GLU A 50 1.36 -12.42 -7.06
CA GLU A 50 0.35 -13.44 -7.33
C GLU A 50 -1.06 -12.98 -6.97
N HIS A 51 -1.24 -12.32 -5.82
CA HIS A 51 -2.53 -11.76 -5.42
C HIS A 51 -3.01 -10.67 -6.40
N LEU A 52 -2.11 -9.81 -6.88
CA LEU A 52 -2.45 -8.79 -7.88
C LEU A 52 -2.86 -9.41 -9.22
N VAL A 53 -2.10 -10.41 -9.70
CA VAL A 53 -2.43 -11.16 -10.93
C VAL A 53 -3.78 -11.87 -10.79
N THR A 54 -4.03 -12.53 -9.65
CA THR A 54 -5.30 -13.21 -9.36
C THR A 54 -6.47 -12.23 -9.32
N ALA A 55 -6.23 -11.00 -8.87
CA ALA A 55 -7.23 -9.92 -8.90
C ALA A 55 -7.36 -9.24 -10.27
N GLY A 56 -6.68 -9.73 -11.31
CA GLY A 56 -6.76 -9.23 -12.69
C GLY A 56 -5.81 -8.06 -13.01
N PHE A 57 -4.82 -7.78 -12.15
CA PHE A 57 -3.85 -6.72 -12.34
C PHE A 57 -2.50 -7.26 -12.84
N GLU A 58 -2.30 -7.21 -14.15
CA GLU A 58 -1.01 -7.52 -14.77
C GLU A 58 -0.14 -6.25 -14.84
N LEU A 59 1.13 -6.29 -14.44
CA LEU A 59 1.99 -5.09 -14.38
C LEU A 59 3.26 -5.20 -15.24
N SER A 60 3.48 -6.34 -15.91
CA SER A 60 4.63 -6.62 -16.77
C SER A 60 4.42 -6.18 -18.22
N GLY A 61 5.52 -5.87 -18.93
CA GLY A 61 5.51 -5.65 -20.38
C GLY A 61 4.68 -4.46 -20.88
N LYS A 62 4.43 -3.47 -20.02
CA LYS A 62 3.56 -2.31 -20.33
C LYS A 62 4.36 -1.05 -20.62
N THR A 63 3.78 -0.18 -21.45
CA THR A 63 4.22 1.22 -21.55
C THR A 63 3.99 1.96 -20.24
N ASP A 64 4.75 3.03 -19.99
CA ASP A 64 4.65 3.84 -18.76
C ASP A 64 3.21 4.32 -18.48
N LEU A 65 2.48 4.69 -19.53
CA LEU A 65 1.09 5.11 -19.42
C LEU A 65 0.18 3.97 -18.93
N ARG A 66 0.26 2.79 -19.57
CA ARG A 66 -0.57 1.63 -19.20
C ARG A 66 -0.17 1.03 -17.85
N PHE A 67 1.11 1.07 -17.54
CA PHE A 67 1.62 0.71 -16.22
C PHE A 67 1.02 1.63 -15.16
N THR A 68 1.15 2.95 -15.33
CA THR A 68 0.62 3.95 -14.38
C THR A 68 -0.89 3.85 -14.22
N ASP A 69 -1.64 3.63 -15.32
CA ASP A 69 -3.09 3.34 -15.25
C ASP A 69 -3.38 2.16 -14.33
N THR A 70 -2.62 1.07 -14.47
CA THR A 70 -2.80 -0.14 -13.67
C THR A 70 -2.43 0.10 -12.21
N VAL A 71 -1.31 0.78 -11.95
CA VAL A 71 -0.90 1.18 -10.58
C VAL A 71 -2.01 1.96 -9.88
N TYR A 72 -2.64 2.91 -10.56
CA TYR A 72 -3.70 3.72 -9.97
C TYR A 72 -4.98 2.93 -9.69
N LYS A 73 -5.31 1.93 -10.52
CA LYS A 73 -6.39 0.98 -10.22
C LYS A 73 -6.05 0.12 -9.02
N VAL A 74 -4.84 -0.44 -8.95
CA VAL A 74 -4.36 -1.21 -7.79
C VAL A 74 -4.45 -0.40 -6.51
N LEU A 75 -4.02 0.87 -6.53
CA LEU A 75 -4.10 1.73 -5.34
C LEU A 75 -5.54 1.91 -4.86
N ARG A 76 -6.49 2.09 -5.77
CA ARG A 76 -7.89 2.30 -5.43
C ARG A 76 -8.60 1.01 -5.02
N ASP A 77 -8.41 -0.04 -5.79
CA ASP A 77 -9.26 -1.23 -5.74
C ASP A 77 -8.71 -2.25 -4.73
N ILE A 78 -7.37 -2.35 -4.60
CA ILE A 78 -6.70 -3.29 -3.68
C ILE A 78 -6.32 -2.62 -2.37
N PHE A 79 -5.79 -1.40 -2.43
CA PHE A 79 -5.29 -0.70 -1.25
C PHE A 79 -6.28 0.32 -0.68
N HIS A 80 -7.40 0.60 -1.36
CA HIS A 80 -8.37 1.62 -0.98
C HIS A 80 -7.73 2.98 -0.69
N TYR A 81 -6.63 3.28 -1.40
CA TYR A 81 -5.86 4.49 -1.29
C TYR A 81 -6.22 5.43 -2.46
N LYS A 82 -6.45 6.70 -2.13
CA LYS A 82 -6.74 7.76 -3.11
C LYS A 82 -5.47 8.59 -3.33
N PRO A 83 -4.79 8.46 -4.48
CA PRO A 83 -3.57 9.22 -4.76
C PRO A 83 -3.81 10.72 -4.81
N VAL A 84 -2.86 11.49 -4.27
CA VAL A 84 -2.87 12.96 -4.30
C VAL A 84 -2.60 13.52 -5.70
N LEU A 85 -1.77 12.82 -6.49
CA LEU A 85 -1.47 13.19 -7.87
C LEU A 85 -2.44 12.50 -8.83
N THR A 86 -2.72 13.12 -9.96
CA THR A 86 -3.33 12.42 -11.10
C THR A 86 -2.28 11.61 -11.87
N LYS A 87 -2.74 10.64 -12.67
CA LYS A 87 -1.88 9.85 -13.55
C LYS A 87 -1.01 10.71 -14.47
N GLN A 88 -1.60 11.77 -15.03
CA GLN A 88 -0.89 12.73 -15.87
C GLN A 88 0.17 13.49 -15.08
N GLN A 89 -0.16 13.99 -13.89
CA GLN A 89 0.83 14.69 -13.05
C GLN A 89 1.97 13.75 -12.60
N PHE A 90 1.69 12.47 -12.40
CA PHE A 90 2.74 11.49 -12.10
C PHE A 90 3.69 11.27 -13.29
N LEU A 91 3.16 11.29 -14.51
CA LEU A 91 3.92 11.10 -15.76
C LEU A 91 4.51 12.39 -16.35
N GLN A 92 4.25 13.55 -15.76
CA GLN A 92 4.85 14.83 -16.16
C GLN A 92 6.11 15.13 -15.38
N TRP A 93 7.06 15.87 -15.95
CA TRP A 93 8.19 16.41 -15.18
C TRP A 93 7.72 17.32 -14.03
N GLY A 94 8.50 17.39 -12.94
CA GLY A 94 8.15 18.14 -11.74
C GLY A 94 7.37 17.34 -10.69
N PHE A 95 6.69 18.03 -9.77
CA PHE A 95 5.96 17.42 -8.64
C PHE A 95 6.80 16.50 -7.74
N SER A 96 8.13 16.66 -7.71
CA SER A 96 9.07 15.74 -7.07
C SER A 96 8.68 15.35 -5.64
N GLN A 97 8.35 16.34 -4.79
CA GLN A 97 7.93 16.08 -3.40
C GLN A 97 6.66 15.23 -3.31
N ARG A 98 5.65 15.53 -4.14
CA ARG A 98 4.39 14.79 -4.15
C ARG A 98 4.58 13.36 -4.71
N LYS A 99 5.45 13.18 -5.70
CA LYS A 99 5.82 11.85 -6.22
C LYS A 99 6.60 11.04 -5.21
N LEU A 100 7.58 11.63 -4.53
CA LEU A 100 8.31 10.99 -3.43
C LEU A 100 7.35 10.52 -2.34
N SER A 101 6.42 11.39 -1.92
CA SER A 101 5.40 11.03 -0.93
C SER A 101 4.54 9.85 -1.42
N LEU A 102 4.05 9.91 -2.66
CA LEU A 102 3.23 8.85 -3.25
C LEU A 102 3.99 7.52 -3.32
N VAL A 103 5.26 7.52 -3.75
CA VAL A 103 6.07 6.30 -3.81
C VAL A 103 6.35 5.74 -2.42
N CYS A 104 6.65 6.58 -1.44
CA CYS A 104 6.76 6.16 -0.04
C CYS A 104 5.46 5.52 0.47
N ASP A 105 4.30 6.09 0.15
CA ASP A 105 3.00 5.52 0.52
C ASP A 105 2.77 4.16 -0.14
N ILE A 106 3.06 4.03 -1.44
CA ILE A 106 2.96 2.76 -2.17
C ILE A 106 3.81 1.69 -1.49
N ILE A 107 5.07 1.99 -1.16
CA ILE A 107 5.97 1.03 -0.51
C ILE A 107 5.41 0.60 0.86
N ASN A 108 4.94 1.54 1.68
CA ASN A 108 4.37 1.22 2.98
C ASN A 108 3.10 0.37 2.88
N LEU A 109 2.22 0.67 1.92
CA LEU A 109 1.02 -0.12 1.64
C LEU A 109 1.38 -1.55 1.26
N VAL A 110 2.38 -1.71 0.39
CA VAL A 110 2.91 -3.01 -0.04
C VAL A 110 3.52 -3.78 1.13
N LEU A 111 4.37 -3.15 1.94
CA LEU A 111 4.95 -3.78 3.13
C LEU A 111 3.87 -4.27 4.11
N LYS A 112 2.85 -3.43 4.35
CA LYS A 112 1.72 -3.80 5.21
C LYS A 112 0.96 -5.00 4.65
N LYS A 113 0.67 -5.01 3.35
CA LYS A 113 -0.08 -6.10 2.69
C LYS A 113 0.74 -7.38 2.62
N HIS A 114 2.03 -7.30 2.31
CA HIS A 114 2.97 -8.41 2.35
C HIS A 114 2.94 -9.13 3.70
N ASN A 115 3.02 -8.36 4.81
CA ASN A 115 2.94 -8.92 6.15
C ASN A 115 1.57 -9.54 6.48
N GLN A 116 0.48 -9.02 5.92
CA GLN A 116 -0.85 -9.63 6.06
C GLN A 116 -0.97 -10.97 5.33
N LEU A 117 -0.35 -11.08 4.15
CA LEU A 117 -0.37 -12.29 3.34
C LEU A 117 0.56 -13.38 3.90
N LYS A 118 1.66 -13.00 4.56
CA LYS A 118 2.59 -13.92 5.22
C LYS A 118 2.05 -14.57 6.50
N LYS A 119 1.15 -13.88 7.23
CA LYS A 119 0.59 -14.45 8.46
C LYS A 119 -0.38 -15.57 8.10
N PRO A 120 -0.25 -16.78 8.67
CA PRO A 120 -1.29 -17.80 8.52
C PRO A 120 -2.59 -17.21 9.04
N LYS A 121 -3.68 -17.35 8.27
CA LYS A 121 -5.03 -16.90 8.66
C LYS A 121 -5.45 -17.64 9.93
N VAL A 122 -5.04 -17.15 11.11
CA VAL A 122 -5.74 -17.47 12.35
C VAL A 122 -7.08 -16.76 12.21
N ARG A 123 -8.11 -17.53 11.89
CA ARG A 123 -9.48 -17.07 11.75
C ARG A 123 -9.83 -16.24 12.98
N ARG A 124 -10.12 -14.95 12.81
CA ARG A 124 -10.80 -14.16 13.84
C ARG A 124 -12.17 -14.80 14.03
N SER A 125 -12.34 -15.57 15.10
CA SER A 125 -13.63 -16.03 15.58
C SER A 125 -14.49 -14.81 15.87
N ALA A 126 -15.55 -14.65 15.08
CA ALA A 126 -16.62 -13.72 15.37
C ALA A 126 -17.28 -14.17 16.70
N THR A 127 -17.01 -13.46 17.78
CA THR A 127 -17.81 -13.61 19.00
C THR A 127 -19.01 -12.68 18.86
N ARG A 128 -20.03 -13.15 18.16
CA ARG A 128 -21.40 -12.65 18.31
C ARG A 128 -21.88 -13.17 19.66
N LYS A 129 -21.95 -12.32 20.68
CA LYS A 129 -22.83 -12.58 21.82
C LYS A 129 -24.06 -11.70 21.66
N GLU A 130 -25.09 -12.32 21.10
CA GLU A 130 -26.49 -11.92 21.25
C GLU A 130 -27.17 -12.96 22.14
N GLY A 131 -28.00 -12.49 23.07
CA GLY A 131 -28.69 -13.27 24.11
C GLY A 131 -28.80 -12.38 25.36
N ARG A 132 -29.72 -11.42 25.43
CA ARG A 132 -31.19 -11.54 25.60
C ARG A 132 -31.56 -12.15 26.96
N GLY A 133 -31.80 -11.25 27.92
CA GLY A 133 -32.84 -11.28 28.94
C GLY A 133 -32.79 -12.35 30.03
N GLU A 134 -32.62 -11.91 31.28
CA GLU A 134 -33.51 -12.28 32.39
C GLU A 134 -33.40 -11.23 33.52
N VAL A 135 -34.55 -10.89 34.09
CA VAL A 135 -34.81 -9.83 35.08
C VAL A 135 -34.49 -10.31 36.51
N PRO A 136 -34.24 -9.41 37.48
CA PRO A 136 -33.58 -9.74 38.75
C PRO A 136 -34.55 -10.30 39.81
N PRO A 137 -34.07 -11.12 40.77
CA PRO A 137 -34.87 -11.45 41.94
C PRO A 137 -34.78 -10.33 42.98
N ASN A 138 -35.95 -9.89 43.40
CA ASN A 138 -36.21 -9.03 44.54
C ASN A 138 -36.06 -9.84 45.84
N GLU A 139 -35.12 -9.48 46.71
CA GLU A 139 -35.21 -9.72 48.16
C GLU A 139 -34.55 -8.57 48.94
N ALA A 140 -35.42 -7.68 49.41
CA ALA A 140 -35.64 -7.26 50.79
C ALA A 140 -34.45 -6.90 51.74
N VAL A 141 -34.72 -5.80 52.45
CA VAL A 141 -34.35 -5.42 53.84
C VAL A 141 -33.13 -4.52 54.04
N SER A 142 -33.44 -3.24 54.28
CA SER A 142 -32.72 -2.25 55.11
C SER A 142 -33.49 -0.92 54.90
N LEU A 143 -34.04 -0.18 55.84
CA LEU A 143 -33.73 0.12 57.24
C LEU A 143 -34.91 0.94 57.82
N LEU A 144 -35.13 0.81 59.14
CA LEU A 144 -35.73 1.77 60.09
C LEU A 144 -37.18 2.24 59.85
#